data_AF-A0A7C3X7Y9-F1
#
_entry.id   AF-A0A7C3X7Y9-F1
#
_cell.length_a   1.000
_cell.length_b   1.000
_cell.length_c   1.000
_cell.angle_alpha   90.00
_cell.angle_beta   90.00
_cell.angle_gamma   90.00
#
_symmetry.space_group_name_H-M   'P 1'
#
loop_
_entity.id
_entity.type
_entity.pdbx_description
1 polymer ?
#
loop_
_entity_poly.entity_id
_entity_poly.type
_entity_poly.pdbx_seq_one_letter_code
_entity_poly.pdbx_strand_id
1 'polypeptide(L)'
;MPKLDLEVESVWERQPEEDDEAYRAFVVYRDLGPDASVAAACRKALQREPAAEELQQWEQWALDWLWEERARRYREATDEATQRARELTERWRRTREFFDRADERPQPKGFAGVILGPWHQMVRSYRRWARDYAERRYLMAQEAAAKRSARPKRKRTLAERWTLFIQRLRSAPEAEEQKGLRGRLFKLRTRASELFKTRPGRVLLI
;
A
#
# COMPACT_ATOMS: atom_id res chain seq x y z
N MET A 1 10.99 -17.58 25.61
CA MET A 1 10.10 -16.52 25.08
C MET A 1 10.90 -15.63 24.14
N PRO A 2 10.42 -15.45 22.90
CA PRO A 2 11.04 -14.53 21.94
C PRO A 2 10.96 -13.10 22.51
N LYS A 3 12.01 -12.31 22.33
CA LYS A 3 12.02 -10.90 22.74
C LYS A 3 11.28 -10.09 21.68
N LEU A 4 10.01 -9.77 21.94
CA LEU A 4 9.26 -8.82 21.12
C LEU A 4 9.72 -7.39 21.44
N ASP A 5 10.05 -6.64 20.38
CA ASP A 5 10.24 -5.20 20.48
C ASP A 5 8.89 -4.50 20.31
N LEU A 6 8.32 -4.04 21.43
CA LEU A 6 7.02 -3.38 21.45
C LEU A 6 7.07 -1.96 20.86
N GLU A 7 8.25 -1.36 20.71
CA GLU A 7 8.42 0.03 20.27
C GLU A 7 8.37 0.19 18.74
N VAL A 8 8.32 -0.92 18.01
CA VAL A 8 8.16 -0.90 16.55
C VAL A 8 6.73 -0.48 16.20
N GLU A 9 6.59 0.49 15.29
CA GLU A 9 5.31 1.04 14.80
C GLU A 9 4.38 -0.02 14.18
N SER A 10 4.86 -1.24 13.94
CA SER A 10 4.11 -2.36 13.38
C SER A 10 4.16 -3.61 14.25
N VAL A 11 4.28 -3.47 15.57
CA VAL A 11 4.34 -4.60 16.52
C VAL A 11 3.12 -5.55 16.41
N TRP A 12 1.98 -5.03 15.94
CA TRP A 12 0.77 -5.82 15.65
C TRP A 12 0.81 -6.60 14.32
N GLU A 13 1.88 -6.50 13.54
CA GLU A 13 2.13 -7.39 12.39
C GLU A 13 2.73 -8.72 12.83
N ARG A 14 2.77 -9.69 11.90
CA ARG A 14 3.32 -11.02 12.17
C ARG A 14 4.81 -10.92 12.50
N GLN A 15 5.22 -11.53 13.61
CA GLN A 15 6.62 -11.55 14.00
C GLN A 15 7.42 -12.60 13.22
N PRO A 16 8.75 -12.43 13.04
CA PRO A 16 9.57 -13.34 12.24
C PRO A 16 9.51 -14.80 12.68
N GLU A 17 9.43 -15.04 13.99
CA GLU A 17 9.37 -16.37 14.60
C GLU A 17 7.93 -16.80 14.95
N GLU A 18 6.94 -15.95 14.65
CA GLU A 18 5.53 -16.23 14.95
C GLU A 18 4.98 -17.19 13.91
N ASP A 19 4.37 -18.26 14.43
CA ASP A 19 3.68 -19.24 13.62
C ASP A 19 2.50 -18.62 12.87
N ASP A 20 2.24 -19.11 11.66
CA ASP A 20 1.16 -18.57 10.82
C ASP A 20 -0.22 -18.77 11.47
N GLU A 21 -0.43 -19.86 12.23
CA GLU A 21 -1.68 -20.11 12.94
C GLU A 21 -1.81 -19.21 14.16
N ALA A 22 -0.74 -19.06 14.94
CA ALA A 22 -0.68 -18.15 16.08
C ALA A 22 -1.00 -16.70 15.66
N TYR A 23 -0.42 -16.22 14.56
CA TYR A 23 -0.70 -14.88 14.05
C TYR A 23 -2.16 -14.72 13.58
N ARG A 24 -2.74 -15.74 12.93
CA ARG A 24 -4.16 -15.70 12.53
C ARG A 24 -5.08 -15.65 13.76
N ALA A 25 -4.77 -16.41 14.80
CA ALA A 25 -5.49 -16.40 16.06
C ALA A 25 -5.40 -15.01 16.73
N PHE A 26 -4.20 -14.41 16.74
CA PHE A 26 -3.99 -13.04 17.21
C PHE A 26 -4.86 -12.01 16.48
N VAL A 27 -4.97 -12.11 15.14
CA VAL A 27 -5.84 -11.21 14.36
C VAL A 27 -7.29 -11.29 14.84
N VAL A 28 -7.81 -12.49 15.08
CA VAL A 28 -9.18 -12.67 15.61
C VAL A 28 -9.32 -12.06 17.00
N TYR A 29 -8.33 -12.28 17.87
CA TYR A 29 -8.30 -11.70 19.21
C TYR A 29 -8.29 -10.16 19.18
N ARG A 30 -7.41 -9.57 18.39
CA ARG A 30 -7.30 -8.11 18.20
C ARG A 30 -8.62 -7.50 17.70
N ASP A 31 -9.28 -8.18 16.76
CA ASP A 31 -10.52 -7.70 16.14
C ASP A 31 -11.77 -7.86 17.03
N LEU A 32 -11.65 -8.47 18.23
CA LEU A 32 -12.72 -8.49 19.23
C LEU A 32 -12.82 -7.18 20.03
N GLY A 33 -11.77 -6.37 20.06
CA GLY A 33 -11.78 -5.07 20.74
C GLY A 33 -11.37 -5.14 22.23
N PRO A 34 -11.86 -4.21 23.08
CA PRO A 34 -11.39 -4.05 24.46
C PRO A 34 -11.84 -5.17 25.41
N ASP A 35 -12.98 -5.80 25.15
CA ASP A 35 -13.50 -6.92 25.96
C ASP A 35 -13.02 -8.29 25.43
N ALA A 36 -11.92 -8.30 24.68
CA ALA A 36 -11.38 -9.51 24.08
C ALA A 36 -10.82 -10.46 25.14
N SER A 37 -11.31 -11.70 25.14
CA SER A 37 -10.70 -12.81 25.87
C SER A 37 -10.18 -13.86 24.89
N VAL A 38 -9.15 -14.60 25.30
CA VAL A 38 -8.58 -15.70 24.51
C VAL A 38 -9.64 -16.75 24.19
N ALA A 39 -10.50 -17.08 25.17
CA ALA A 39 -11.62 -18.00 25.00
C ALA A 39 -12.64 -17.48 23.96
N ALA A 40 -13.01 -16.20 24.02
CA ALA A 40 -13.92 -15.61 23.04
C ALA A 40 -13.32 -15.59 21.63
N ALA A 41 -12.02 -15.31 21.52
CA ALA A 41 -11.30 -15.31 20.25
C ALA A 41 -11.24 -16.73 19.65
N CYS A 42 -10.94 -17.72 20.48
CA CYS A 42 -10.86 -19.13 20.09
C CYS A 42 -12.23 -19.65 19.61
N ARG A 43 -13.30 -19.40 20.38
CA ARG A 43 -14.68 -19.75 19.99
C ARG A 43 -15.09 -19.08 18.68
N LYS A 44 -14.75 -17.80 18.49
CA LYS A 44 -15.04 -17.06 17.24
C LYS A 44 -14.29 -17.62 16.05
N ALA A 45 -13.03 -18.01 16.21
CA ALA A 45 -12.22 -18.56 15.14
C ALA A 45 -12.65 -19.98 14.74
N LEU A 46 -12.96 -20.83 15.72
CA LEU A 46 -13.36 -22.22 15.49
C LEU A 46 -14.84 -22.38 15.12
N GLN A 47 -15.69 -21.36 15.39
CA GLN A 47 -17.14 -21.40 15.22
C GLN A 47 -17.82 -22.56 15.98
N ARG A 48 -17.18 -23.01 17.05
CA ARG A 48 -17.66 -24.04 17.97
C ARG A 48 -17.05 -23.84 19.35
N GLU A 49 -17.50 -24.63 20.32
CA GLU A 49 -16.86 -24.65 21.63
C GLU A 49 -15.45 -25.28 21.51
N PRO A 50 -14.40 -24.60 22.00
CA PRO A 50 -13.04 -25.11 21.95
C PRO A 50 -12.86 -26.26 22.93
N ALA A 51 -12.02 -27.24 22.55
CA ALA A 51 -11.52 -28.22 23.51
C ALA A 51 -10.52 -27.55 24.47
N ALA A 52 -10.32 -28.14 25.65
CA ALA A 52 -9.41 -27.58 26.66
C ALA A 52 -7.96 -27.43 26.14
N GLU A 53 -7.49 -28.37 25.32
CA GLU A 53 -6.16 -28.36 24.72
C GLU A 53 -5.98 -27.19 23.74
N GLU A 54 -7.01 -26.89 22.94
CA GLU A 54 -7.02 -25.77 22.00
C GLU A 54 -6.99 -24.43 22.75
N LEU A 55 -7.76 -24.33 23.84
CA LEU A 55 -7.77 -23.14 24.67
C LEU A 55 -6.41 -22.90 25.33
N GLN A 56 -5.79 -23.95 25.89
CA GLN A 56 -4.45 -23.87 26.48
C GLN A 56 -3.40 -23.45 25.46
N GLN A 57 -3.47 -23.97 24.22
CA GLN A 57 -2.55 -23.56 23.15
C GLN A 57 -2.70 -22.07 22.82
N TRP A 58 -3.95 -21.58 22.74
CA TRP A 58 -4.21 -20.16 22.48
C TRP A 58 -3.76 -19.25 23.63
N GLU A 59 -3.94 -19.68 24.87
CA GLU A 59 -3.44 -18.96 26.05
C GLU A 59 -1.92 -18.88 26.04
N GLN A 60 -1.25 -19.98 25.71
CA GLN A 60 0.20 -20.01 25.56
C GLN A 60 0.67 -19.06 24.45
N TRP A 61 0.02 -19.06 23.28
CA TRP A 61 0.32 -18.10 22.22
C TRP A 61 0.09 -16.65 22.65
N ALA A 62 -0.99 -16.38 23.39
CA ALA A 62 -1.29 -15.04 23.86
C ALA A 62 -0.20 -14.49 24.78
N LEU A 63 0.37 -15.36 25.64
CA LEU A 63 1.48 -15.04 26.52
C LEU A 63 2.81 -14.91 25.77
N ASP A 64 3.15 -15.88 24.92
CA ASP A 64 4.42 -15.89 24.16
C ASP A 64 4.55 -14.70 23.22
N TRP A 65 3.42 -14.26 22.66
CA TRP A 65 3.38 -13.20 21.66
C TRP A 65 2.77 -11.89 22.15
N LEU A 66 2.60 -11.72 23.47
CA LEU A 66 2.11 -10.49 24.11
C LEU A 66 0.87 -9.90 23.40
N TRP A 67 -0.15 -10.73 23.22
CA TRP A 67 -1.33 -10.35 22.43
C TRP A 67 -2.04 -9.11 22.98
N GLU A 68 -2.10 -8.96 24.31
CA GLU A 68 -2.76 -7.82 24.95
C GLU A 68 -2.07 -6.50 24.59
N GLU A 69 -0.75 -6.40 24.79
CA GLU A 69 0.04 -5.23 24.45
C GLU A 69 -0.04 -4.90 22.96
N ARG A 70 0.10 -5.90 22.08
CA ARG A 70 0.02 -5.70 20.62
C ARG A 70 -1.37 -5.21 20.21
N ALA A 71 -2.43 -5.79 20.77
CA ALA A 71 -3.79 -5.36 20.49
C ALA A 71 -4.07 -3.95 21.01
N ARG A 72 -3.52 -3.59 22.18
CA ARG A 72 -3.60 -2.23 22.72
C ARG A 72 -2.93 -1.22 21.80
N ARG A 73 -1.67 -1.47 21.39
CA ARG A 73 -0.93 -0.59 20.47
C ARG A 73 -1.63 -0.42 19.12
N TYR A 74 -2.23 -1.49 18.59
CA TYR A 74 -3.04 -1.42 17.38
C TYR A 74 -4.26 -0.50 17.53
N ARG A 75 -4.97 -0.58 18.66
CA ARG A 75 -6.13 0.28 18.95
C ARG A 75 -5.70 1.73 19.06
N GLU A 76 -4.65 2.02 19.82
CA GLU A 76 -4.08 3.37 19.96
C GLU A 76 -3.74 3.97 18.58
N ALA A 77 -3.05 3.22 17.73
CA ALA A 77 -2.72 3.66 16.38
C ALA A 77 -3.97 3.90 15.50
N THR A 78 -4.99 3.05 15.63
CA THR A 78 -6.26 3.19 14.89
C THR A 78 -7.06 4.40 15.37
N ASP A 79 -7.07 4.66 16.67
CA ASP A 79 -7.74 5.82 17.27
C ASP A 79 -7.06 7.12 16.86
N GLU A 80 -5.72 7.18 16.88
CA GLU A 80 -4.95 8.31 16.38
C GLU A 80 -5.25 8.58 14.89
N ALA A 81 -5.25 7.54 14.06
CA ALA A 81 -5.57 7.67 12.64
C ALA A 81 -7.00 8.21 12.43
N THR A 82 -7.95 7.74 13.23
CA THR A 82 -9.35 8.19 13.20
C THR A 82 -9.48 9.65 13.64
N GLN A 83 -8.78 10.08 14.70
CA GLN A 83 -8.75 11.46 15.15
C GLN A 83 -8.18 12.39 14.07
N ARG A 84 -7.02 12.05 13.50
CA ARG A 84 -6.41 12.82 12.40
C ARG A 84 -7.35 12.95 11.19
N ALA A 85 -8.05 11.87 10.83
CA ALA A 85 -9.05 11.90 9.75
C ALA A 85 -10.22 12.85 10.06
N ARG A 86 -10.71 12.86 11.31
CA ARG A 86 -11.76 13.80 11.76
C ARG A 86 -11.27 15.25 11.74
N GLU A 87 -10.07 15.52 12.22
CA GLU A 87 -9.46 16.86 12.20
C GLU A 87 -9.29 17.40 10.78
N LEU A 88 -8.81 16.56 9.85
CA LEU A 88 -8.71 16.92 8.44
C LEU A 88 -10.09 17.27 7.87
N THR A 89 -11.10 16.43 8.13
CA THR A 89 -12.48 16.66 7.67
C THR A 89 -13.03 17.99 8.21
N GLU A 90 -12.80 18.27 9.49
CA GLU A 90 -13.21 19.52 10.14
C GLU A 90 -12.50 20.74 9.56
N ARG A 91 -11.19 20.64 9.31
CA ARG A 91 -10.41 21.69 8.65
C ARG A 91 -10.94 21.98 7.25
N TRP A 92 -11.29 20.95 6.50
CA TRP A 92 -11.91 21.10 5.17
C TRP A 92 -13.28 21.77 5.27
N ARG A 93 -14.11 21.39 6.25
CA ARG A 93 -15.41 22.03 6.51
C ARG A 93 -15.27 23.54 6.76
N ARG A 94 -14.38 23.96 7.68
CA ARG A 94 -14.15 25.38 7.97
C ARG A 94 -13.60 26.16 6.78
N THR A 95 -12.70 25.53 6.02
CA THR A 95 -12.15 26.13 4.81
C THR A 95 -13.25 26.41 3.79
N ARG A 96 -14.16 25.45 3.60
CA ARG A 96 -15.33 25.60 2.75
C ARG A 96 -16.24 26.74 3.22
N GLU A 97 -16.59 26.78 4.51
CA GLU A 97 -17.42 27.85 5.09
C GLU A 97 -16.80 29.25 4.93
N PHE A 98 -15.47 29.38 5.10
CA PHE A 98 -14.77 30.65 4.89
C PHE A 98 -14.91 31.16 3.45
N PHE A 99 -14.76 30.27 2.46
CA PHE A 99 -14.90 30.64 1.06
C PHE A 99 -16.36 30.90 0.66
N ASP A 100 -17.31 30.14 1.19
CA ASP A 100 -18.74 30.37 0.93
C ASP A 100 -19.19 31.73 1.47
N ARG A 101 -18.73 32.13 2.66
CA ARG A 101 -18.99 33.46 3.24
C ARG A 101 -18.32 34.59 2.45
N ALA A 102 -17.21 34.32 1.75
CA ALA A 102 -16.54 35.31 0.89
C ALA A 102 -17.33 35.65 -0.38
N ASP A 103 -18.20 34.75 -0.85
CA ASP A 103 -19.07 34.98 -2.01
C ASP A 103 -20.29 35.87 -1.69
N GLU A 104 -20.66 35.99 -0.40
CA GLU A 104 -21.77 36.83 0.07
C GLU A 104 -21.44 38.34 0.11
N ARG A 105 -20.24 38.75 -0.31
CA ARG A 105 -19.87 40.18 -0.33
C ARG A 105 -20.88 40.98 -1.20
N PRO A 106 -21.47 42.06 -0.65
CA PRO A 106 -22.47 42.84 -1.35
C PRO A 106 -21.87 43.38 -2.66
N GLN A 107 -22.66 43.30 -3.74
CA GLN A 107 -22.24 43.86 -5.03
C GLN A 107 -21.96 45.35 -4.89
N PRO A 108 -20.90 45.89 -5.52
CA PRO A 108 -20.69 47.33 -5.58
C PRO A 108 -21.89 47.97 -6.27
N LYS A 109 -22.65 48.79 -5.52
CA LYS A 109 -23.78 49.55 -6.07
C LYS A 109 -23.25 50.76 -6.83
N GLY A 110 -23.85 51.10 -7.97
CA GLY A 110 -23.51 52.28 -8.79
C GLY A 110 -22.87 51.96 -10.14
N PHE A 111 -22.35 52.99 -10.82
CA PHE A 111 -21.82 52.93 -12.20
C PHE A 111 -20.69 51.88 -12.39
N ALA A 112 -19.89 51.66 -11.36
CA ALA A 112 -18.85 50.63 -11.33
C ALA A 112 -19.42 49.19 -11.40
N GLY A 113 -20.62 48.94 -10.84
CA GLY A 113 -21.29 47.64 -10.91
C GLY A 113 -21.86 47.31 -12.29
N VAL A 114 -22.17 48.32 -13.11
CA VAL A 114 -22.69 48.14 -14.48
C VAL A 114 -21.56 47.82 -15.46
N ILE A 115 -20.40 48.47 -15.32
CA ILE A 115 -19.25 48.25 -16.22
C ILE A 115 -18.45 47.00 -15.84
N LEU A 116 -18.25 46.74 -14.54
CA LEU A 116 -17.45 45.59 -14.07
C LEU A 116 -18.31 44.37 -13.70
N GLY A 117 -19.64 44.49 -13.71
CA GLY A 117 -20.57 43.44 -13.30
C GLY A 117 -20.39 42.12 -14.04
N PRO A 118 -20.37 42.10 -15.40
CA PRO A 118 -20.16 40.87 -16.17
C PRO A 118 -18.80 40.22 -15.90
N TRP A 119 -17.74 41.04 -15.76
CA TRP A 119 -16.40 40.56 -15.44
C TRP A 119 -16.32 39.98 -14.02
N HIS A 120 -16.98 40.61 -13.05
CA HIS A 120 -17.11 40.09 -11.69
C HIS A 120 -17.91 38.78 -11.64
N GLN A 121 -18.98 38.66 -12.41
CA GLN A 121 -19.78 37.44 -12.48
C GLN A 121 -18.98 36.30 -13.12
N MET A 122 -18.20 36.59 -14.17
CA MET A 122 -17.27 35.67 -14.81
C MET A 122 -16.14 35.23 -13.86
N VAL A 123 -15.53 36.15 -13.11
CA VAL A 123 -14.48 35.83 -12.13
C VAL A 123 -15.04 35.00 -10.95
N ARG A 124 -16.26 35.29 -10.48
CA ARG A 124 -16.92 34.47 -9.44
C ARG A 124 -17.22 33.06 -9.94
N SER A 125 -17.78 32.94 -11.15
CA SER A 125 -18.05 31.63 -11.75
C SER A 125 -16.77 30.85 -12.05
N TYR A 126 -15.70 31.50 -12.48
CA TYR A 126 -14.39 30.86 -12.65
C TYR A 126 -13.78 30.42 -11.31
N ARG A 127 -13.88 31.22 -10.25
CA ARG A 127 -13.44 30.83 -8.90
C ARG A 127 -14.25 29.68 -8.34
N ARG A 128 -15.56 29.63 -8.62
CA ARG A 128 -16.43 28.51 -8.24
C ARG A 128 -16.08 27.25 -9.03
N TRP A 129 -15.93 27.36 -10.34
CA TRP A 129 -15.50 26.27 -11.22
C TRP A 129 -14.13 25.71 -10.82
N ALA A 130 -13.14 26.57 -10.53
CA ALA A 130 -11.81 26.14 -10.10
C ALA A 130 -11.85 25.41 -8.74
N ARG A 131 -12.73 25.81 -7.82
CA ARG A 131 -12.99 25.09 -6.56
C ARG A 131 -13.61 23.72 -6.82
N ASP A 132 -14.73 23.69 -7.55
CA ASP A 132 -15.44 22.44 -7.88
C ASP A 132 -14.53 21.47 -8.65
N TYR A 133 -13.64 22.00 -9.49
CA TYR A 133 -12.66 21.22 -10.24
C TYR A 133 -11.56 20.64 -9.34
N ALA A 134 -11.05 21.41 -8.38
CA ALA A 134 -10.07 20.94 -7.41
C ALA A 134 -10.67 19.85 -6.48
N GLU A 135 -11.90 20.05 -6.00
CA GLU A 135 -12.62 19.06 -5.20
C GLU A 135 -12.88 17.77 -5.99
N ARG A 136 -13.38 17.87 -7.23
CA ARG A 136 -13.56 16.70 -8.11
C ARG A 136 -12.25 15.96 -8.36
N ARG A 137 -11.14 16.68 -8.58
CA ARG A 137 -9.83 16.07 -8.80
C ARG A 137 -9.35 15.35 -7.54
N TYR A 138 -9.58 15.91 -6.36
CA TYR A 138 -9.23 15.27 -5.09
C TYR A 138 -10.10 14.04 -4.81
N LEU A 139 -11.41 14.12 -5.01
CA LEU A 139 -12.32 12.98 -4.90
C LEU A 139 -11.96 11.87 -5.91
N MET A 140 -11.68 12.22 -7.17
CA MET A 140 -11.18 11.25 -8.15
C MET A 140 -9.85 10.62 -7.74
N ALA A 141 -8.95 11.38 -7.12
CA ALA A 141 -7.69 10.85 -6.60
C ALA A 141 -7.91 9.89 -5.42
N GLN A 142 -8.82 10.22 -4.50
CA GLN A 142 -9.21 9.32 -3.41
C GLN A 142 -9.91 8.06 -3.92
N GLU A 143 -10.86 8.18 -4.85
CA GLU A 143 -11.50 7.02 -5.48
C GLU A 143 -10.48 6.15 -6.23
N ALA A 144 -9.52 6.76 -6.92
CA ALA A 144 -8.46 6.02 -7.60
C ALA A 144 -7.54 5.31 -6.59
N ALA A 145 -7.21 5.95 -5.46
CA ALA A 145 -6.45 5.34 -4.37
C ALA A 145 -7.23 4.19 -3.72
N ALA A 146 -8.52 4.39 -3.45
CA ALA A 146 -9.42 3.37 -2.92
C ALA A 146 -9.60 2.20 -3.89
N LYS A 147 -9.76 2.44 -5.19
CA LYS A 147 -9.81 1.38 -6.21
C LYS A 147 -8.48 0.61 -6.29
N ARG A 148 -7.34 1.28 -6.07
CA ARG A 148 -6.02 0.62 -6.02
C ARG A 148 -5.85 -0.23 -4.75
N SER A 149 -6.33 0.22 -3.60
CA SER A 149 -6.27 -0.56 -2.35
C SER A 149 -7.30 -1.69 -2.31
N ALA A 150 -8.49 -1.48 -2.88
CA ALA A 150 -9.57 -2.46 -2.97
C ALA A 150 -9.37 -3.50 -4.09
N ARG A 151 -8.48 -3.24 -5.07
CA ARG A 151 -8.04 -4.29 -6.00
C ARG A 151 -7.45 -5.41 -5.16
N PRO A 152 -8.05 -6.61 -5.14
CA PRO A 152 -7.49 -7.72 -4.40
C PRO A 152 -6.09 -7.93 -4.96
N LYS A 153 -5.06 -7.68 -4.16
CA LYS A 153 -3.72 -8.19 -4.44
C LYS A 153 -3.92 -9.69 -4.46
N ARG A 154 -4.07 -10.28 -5.65
CA ARG A 154 -4.22 -11.72 -5.83
C ARG A 154 -2.94 -12.34 -5.28
N LYS A 155 -2.97 -12.69 -3.99
CA LYS A 155 -1.89 -13.39 -3.33
C LYS A 155 -1.83 -14.71 -4.06
N ARG A 156 -0.78 -14.90 -4.86
CA ARG A 156 -0.57 -16.18 -5.55
C ARG A 156 -0.65 -17.29 -4.51
N THR A 157 -1.50 -18.28 -4.76
CA THR A 157 -1.65 -19.41 -3.83
C THR A 157 -0.30 -20.12 -3.67
N LEU A 158 -0.10 -20.88 -2.59
CA LEU A 158 1.11 -21.70 -2.41
C LEU A 158 1.35 -22.61 -3.62
N ALA A 159 0.28 -23.16 -4.21
CA ALA A 159 0.34 -23.95 -5.44
C ALA A 159 0.79 -23.13 -6.66
N GLU A 160 0.28 -21.90 -6.84
CA GLU A 160 0.72 -20.99 -7.91
C GLU A 160 2.18 -20.53 -7.73
N ARG A 161 2.63 -20.32 -6.48
CA ARG A 161 4.03 -19.98 -6.17
C ARG A 161 4.96 -21.18 -6.40
N TRP A 162 4.52 -22.37 -6.03
CA TRP A 162 5.24 -23.62 -6.26
C TRP A 162 5.36 -23.95 -7.75
N THR A 163 4.27 -23.84 -8.51
CA THR A 163 4.29 -24.06 -9.97
C THR A 163 5.23 -23.08 -10.68
N LEU A 164 5.23 -21.79 -10.31
CA LEU A 164 6.20 -20.83 -10.85
C LEU A 164 7.64 -21.10 -10.43
N PHE A 165 7.86 -21.60 -9.21
CA PHE A 165 9.18 -22.02 -8.74
C PHE A 165 9.69 -23.24 -9.53
N ILE A 166 8.85 -24.27 -9.72
CA ILE A 166 9.18 -25.44 -10.54
C ILE A 166 9.37 -25.04 -12.01
N GLN A 167 8.55 -24.15 -12.56
CA GLN A 167 8.71 -23.64 -13.91
C GLN A 167 10.04 -22.87 -14.06
N ARG A 168 10.44 -22.10 -13.04
CA ARG A 168 11.74 -21.42 -12.99
C ARG A 168 12.91 -22.41 -12.86
N LEU A 169 12.77 -23.50 -12.10
CA LEU A 169 13.80 -24.54 -12.01
C LEU A 169 13.92 -25.35 -13.31
N ARG A 170 12.83 -25.60 -14.02
CA ARG A 170 12.84 -26.29 -15.33
C ARG A 170 13.40 -25.42 -16.45
N SER A 171 13.18 -24.10 -16.39
CA SER A 171 13.73 -23.13 -17.34
C SER A 171 15.11 -22.60 -16.95
N ALA A 172 15.61 -22.87 -15.74
CA ALA A 172 16.95 -22.55 -15.30
C ALA A 172 18.06 -23.18 -16.16
N PRO A 173 18.02 -24.49 -16.52
CA PRO A 173 19.03 -25.07 -17.41
C PRO A 173 19.00 -24.42 -18.80
N GLU A 174 17.82 -24.13 -19.35
CA GLU A 174 17.70 -23.46 -20.67
C GLU A 174 18.17 -21.99 -20.62
N ALA A 175 17.97 -21.30 -19.50
CA ALA A 175 18.43 -19.92 -19.31
C ALA A 175 19.95 -19.82 -19.06
N GLU A 176 20.54 -20.81 -18.39
CA GLU A 176 21.99 -21.00 -18.28
C GLU A 176 22.59 -21.37 -19.64
N GLU A 177 21.95 -22.24 -20.42
CA GLU A 177 22.38 -22.60 -21.77
C GLU A 177 22.26 -21.42 -22.74
N GLN A 178 21.18 -20.64 -22.69
CA GLN A 178 21.02 -19.42 -23.51
C GLN A 178 21.94 -18.29 -23.07
N LYS A 179 22.22 -18.10 -21.78
CA LYS A 179 23.23 -17.14 -21.30
C LYS A 179 24.64 -17.59 -21.68
N GLY A 180 24.93 -18.89 -21.62
CA GLY A 180 26.18 -19.50 -22.07
C GLY A 180 26.37 -19.39 -23.57
N LEU A 181 25.33 -19.64 -24.37
CA LEU A 181 25.30 -19.47 -25.83
C LEU A 181 25.44 -18.01 -26.23
N ARG A 182 24.72 -17.08 -25.57
CA ARG A 182 24.88 -15.63 -25.81
C ARG A 182 26.26 -15.14 -25.43
N GLY A 183 26.83 -15.62 -24.32
CA GLY A 183 28.20 -15.31 -23.91
C GLY A 183 29.27 -15.88 -24.86
N ARG A 184 29.07 -17.10 -25.38
CA ARG A 184 29.94 -17.73 -26.39
C ARG A 184 29.83 -17.04 -27.75
N LEU A 185 28.63 -16.66 -28.19
CA LEU A 185 28.39 -15.89 -29.41
C LEU A 185 29.00 -14.49 -29.33
N PHE A 186 28.94 -13.84 -28.16
CA PHE A 186 29.59 -12.54 -27.94
C PHE A 186 31.13 -12.64 -27.99
N LYS A 187 31.72 -13.71 -27.45
CA LYS A 187 33.16 -14.03 -27.55
C LYS A 187 33.61 -14.41 -28.97
N LEU A 188 32.77 -15.11 -29.73
CA LEU A 188 33.04 -15.46 -31.14
C LEU A 188 32.98 -14.22 -32.03
N ARG A 189 32.01 -13.34 -31.81
CA ARG A 189 31.87 -12.07 -32.54
C ARG A 189 33.02 -11.09 -32.27
N THR A 190 33.53 -11.04 -31.04
CA THR A 190 34.71 -10.22 -30.70
C THR A 190 36.00 -10.79 -31.31
N ARG A 191 36.23 -12.11 -31.27
CA ARG A 191 37.38 -12.75 -31.96
C ARG A 191 37.35 -12.60 -33.48
N ALA A 192 36.17 -12.67 -34.11
CA ALA A 192 36.03 -12.42 -35.54
C ALA A 192 36.38 -10.95 -35.92
N SER A 193 36.07 -9.99 -35.05
CA SER A 193 36.41 -8.57 -35.27
C SER A 193 37.91 -8.27 -35.15
N GLU A 194 38.67 -9.08 -34.39
CA GLU A 194 40.13 -8.97 -34.29
C GLU A 194 40.84 -9.59 -35.50
N LEU A 195 40.28 -10.67 -36.07
CA LEU A 195 40.78 -11.30 -37.29
C LEU A 195 40.61 -10.42 -38.54
N PHE A 196 39.62 -9.53 -38.57
CA PHE A 196 39.42 -8.55 -39.65
C PHE A 196 40.24 -7.26 -39.49
N LYS A 197 40.96 -7.07 -38.37
CA LYS A 197 41.82 -5.89 -38.14
C LYS A 197 43.28 -6.10 -38.54
N THR A 198 43.65 -7.25 -39.09
CA THR A 198 45.00 -7.51 -39.58
C THR A 198 44.98 -8.17 -40.96
N ARG A 199 44.96 -7.35 -42.02
CA ARG A 199 46.04 -7.34 -43.02
C ARG A 199 45.94 -6.14 -43.98
N PRO A 200 47.09 -5.65 -44.45
CA PRO A 200 47.35 -4.24 -44.69
C PRO A 200 47.13 -3.85 -46.15
N GLY A 201 46.85 -2.56 -46.35
CA GLY A 201 47.08 -1.90 -47.64
C GLY A 201 48.55 -2.04 -48.02
N ARG A 202 48.81 -2.88 -49.03
CA ARG A 202 50.03 -2.86 -49.82
C ARG A 202 49.66 -2.27 -51.18
N VAL A 203 49.80 -0.95 -51.28
CA VAL A 203 49.78 -0.21 -52.54
C VAL A 203 51.08 -0.54 -53.27
N LEU A 204 50.97 -0.98 -54.51
CA LEU A 204 52.05 -1.03 -55.48
C LEU A 204 51.43 -0.80 -56.87
N LEU A 205 52.18 -0.02 -57.69
CA LEU A 205 51.91 0.46 -59.05
C LEU A 205 51.12 1.79 -59.06
N ILE A 206 51.67 2.93 -59.52
CA ILE A 206 52.70 3.22 -60.54
C ILE A 206 53.56 4.40 -60.07
#